data_AF-A0A915U9P5-F1
#
_entry.id   AF-A0A915U9P5-F1
#
_cell.length_a   1.000
_cell.length_b   1.000
_cell.length_c   1.000
_cell.angle_alpha   90.00
_cell.angle_beta   90.00
_cell.angle_gamma   90.00
#
_symmetry.space_group_name_H-M   'P 1'
#
loop_
_entity.id
_entity.type
_entity.pdbx_description
1 polymer ?
#
loop_
_entity_poly.entity_id
_entity_poly.type
_entity_poly.pdbx_seq_one_letter_code
_entity_poly.pdbx_strand_id
1 'polypeptide(L)'
;MRGKFIILMAVAAIVCGCREEKGEAPRPDAPKKPPVVQEEPAGCRGCHPKASLGAHEGLECVTCHRGRDGSGEQAKAHEGLVARPAHPEFMDEICGPCHMEKIQAAHTSPHFTLKNAVDKVRTHFGAETTLDNLTEIPVTEAPQDTLELADDMLRRRCLRCHVYSRGDGYAYTRHGTGCGACHVAYSGGEMIRHAMLPRPTDQQCMSCHYANHVGADYYGQFEHDFNWEYRTPYTTTEPFIRPYGVEQHDLAPDIHQQAGMTCLDCHSGPELMNLNPATTLSCRSCHEYRPDENATGLANLSFENGTLVLTTLHGGTRLDVPQMSHPAHREFGSQVACQVCHGQWSFNDSTTHLLRSDLDEYDEWERLTVQSSSEVEQILEHNLKSDEEELEPTMRDGITGIPRYGLWYKGFTQRRWEEMVIGRDRDGVIRVFRPILDLRLSWIRDEDDVRFDNVRGKGSGLVPYTPHTTGKAGLFYRNRFRHLLDPNPAAEGSR
;
A
#
# COMPACT_ATOMS: atom_id res chain seq x y z
N MET A 1 -67.07 0.69 5.92
CA MET A 1 -67.11 1.59 4.74
C MET A 1 -65.90 1.26 3.89
N ARG A 2 -65.98 0.33 2.93
CA ARG A 2 -66.26 0.52 1.49
C ARG A 2 -65.43 1.64 0.83
N GLY A 3 -64.53 1.23 -0.06
CA GLY A 3 -63.85 2.06 -1.05
C GLY A 3 -62.80 1.26 -1.83
N LYS A 4 -63.25 0.44 -2.80
CA LYS A 4 -62.41 -0.28 -3.77
C LYS A 4 -62.09 0.65 -4.96
N PHE A 5 -60.88 0.63 -5.47
CA PHE A 5 -60.58 1.00 -6.86
C PHE A 5 -59.79 -0.13 -7.53
N ILE A 6 -60.35 -0.61 -8.63
CA ILE A 6 -59.87 -1.68 -9.50
C ILE A 6 -59.27 -1.00 -10.74
N ILE A 7 -58.08 -1.39 -11.17
CA ILE A 7 -57.61 -1.14 -12.54
C ILE A 7 -57.32 -2.47 -13.20
N LEU A 8 -57.99 -2.65 -14.35
CA LEU A 8 -58.14 -3.83 -15.18
C LEU A 8 -56.87 -4.07 -16.02
N MET A 9 -56.40 -5.32 -16.07
CA MET A 9 -55.55 -5.81 -17.16
C MET A 9 -56.42 -6.14 -18.38
N ALA A 10 -56.01 -5.68 -19.56
CA ALA A 10 -56.61 -6.05 -20.83
C ALA A 10 -55.61 -6.87 -21.67
N VAL A 11 -55.91 -8.16 -21.82
CA VAL A 11 -55.35 -9.07 -22.83
C VAL A 11 -56.37 -9.13 -23.96
N ALA A 12 -55.95 -8.90 -25.20
CA ALA A 12 -56.76 -9.16 -26.38
C ALA A 12 -55.90 -9.78 -27.49
N ALA A 13 -56.10 -11.08 -27.68
CA ALA A 13 -55.65 -11.83 -28.85
C ALA A 13 -56.65 -11.63 -29.99
N ILE A 14 -56.18 -11.30 -31.20
CA ILE A 14 -56.96 -11.44 -32.44
C ILE A 14 -56.05 -12.01 -33.53
N VAL A 15 -56.44 -13.18 -34.03
CA VAL A 15 -55.86 -13.88 -35.18
C VAL A 15 -56.85 -13.80 -36.35
N CYS A 16 -56.28 -13.59 -37.55
CA CYS A 16 -56.77 -13.83 -38.91
C CYS A 16 -57.82 -12.89 -39.56
N GLY A 17 -57.34 -12.22 -40.62
CA GLY A 17 -58.11 -11.82 -41.79
C GLY A 17 -57.17 -11.62 -42.98
N CYS A 18 -57.13 -12.59 -43.90
CA CYS A 18 -56.35 -12.53 -45.14
C CYS A 18 -56.86 -11.43 -46.08
N ARG A 19 -55.95 -10.62 -46.61
CA ARG A 19 -56.20 -9.74 -47.76
C ARG A 19 -54.97 -9.74 -48.65
N GLU A 20 -55.11 -10.28 -49.86
CA GLU A 20 -54.09 -10.24 -50.91
C GLU A 20 -53.89 -8.79 -51.39
N GLU A 21 -52.67 -8.27 -51.28
CA GLU A 21 -52.24 -7.06 -51.97
C GLU A 21 -51.20 -7.41 -53.04
N LYS A 22 -51.45 -6.86 -54.22
CA LYS A 22 -50.73 -7.11 -55.48
C LYS A 22 -49.30 -6.57 -55.38
N GLY A 23 -48.35 -7.35 -55.89
CA GLY A 23 -46.94 -6.99 -55.94
C GLY A 23 -46.67 -5.69 -56.70
N GLU A 24 -46.03 -4.75 -56.01
CA GLU A 24 -45.44 -3.56 -56.59
C GLU A 24 -43.98 -3.86 -56.98
N ALA A 25 -43.58 -3.45 -58.18
CA ALA A 25 -42.25 -3.70 -58.73
C ALA A 25 -41.15 -3.01 -57.89
N PRO A 26 -39.93 -3.57 -57.79
CA PRO A 26 -38.85 -2.96 -57.02
C PRO A 26 -38.42 -1.65 -57.66
N ARG A 27 -38.34 -0.58 -56.86
CA ARG A 27 -37.69 0.67 -57.25
C ARG A 27 -36.18 0.44 -57.34
N PRO A 28 -35.47 1.05 -58.30
CA PRO A 28 -34.01 0.91 -58.39
C PRO A 28 -33.35 1.52 -57.15
N ASP A 29 -32.43 0.76 -56.56
CA ASP A 29 -31.64 1.18 -55.41
C ASP A 29 -30.90 2.49 -55.72
N ALA A 30 -31.01 3.44 -54.79
CA ALA A 30 -30.15 4.62 -54.80
C ALA A 30 -28.67 4.17 -54.76
N PRO A 31 -27.76 4.86 -55.47
CA PRO A 31 -26.36 4.47 -55.50
C PRO A 31 -25.81 4.44 -54.07
N LYS A 32 -25.38 3.26 -53.62
CA LYS A 32 -24.67 3.08 -52.36
C LYS A 32 -23.49 4.04 -52.37
N LYS A 33 -23.46 4.98 -51.41
CA LYS A 33 -22.25 5.75 -51.11
C LYS A 33 -21.10 4.75 -50.96
N PRO A 34 -19.95 4.98 -51.60
CA PRO A 34 -18.79 4.10 -51.40
C PRO A 34 -18.51 3.98 -49.91
N PRO A 35 -18.07 2.80 -49.43
CA PRO A 35 -17.71 2.64 -48.04
C PRO A 35 -16.66 3.70 -47.73
N VAL A 36 -16.95 4.54 -46.74
CA VAL A 36 -15.93 5.41 -46.17
C VAL A 36 -14.93 4.44 -45.58
N VAL A 37 -13.79 4.27 -46.25
CA VAL A 37 -12.61 3.66 -45.64
C VAL A 37 -12.28 4.59 -44.47
N GLN A 38 -12.70 4.21 -43.27
CA GLN A 38 -12.17 4.85 -42.07
C GLN A 38 -10.70 4.48 -42.10
N GLU A 39 -9.82 5.44 -42.41
CA GLU A 39 -8.38 5.25 -42.24
C GLU A 39 -8.18 4.78 -40.80
N GLU A 40 -7.70 3.55 -40.62
CA GLU A 40 -7.39 3.08 -39.29
C GLU A 40 -6.37 4.04 -38.69
N PRO A 41 -6.60 4.52 -37.46
CA PRO A 41 -5.66 5.42 -36.81
C PRO A 41 -4.27 4.76 -36.80
N ALA A 42 -3.35 5.28 -37.61
CA ALA A 42 -2.01 4.73 -37.71
C ALA A 42 -1.17 5.21 -36.53
N GLY A 43 -0.47 4.26 -35.91
CA GLY A 43 0.48 4.51 -34.83
C GLY A 43 -0.13 4.70 -33.45
N CYS A 44 0.74 4.73 -32.45
CA CYS A 44 0.40 4.72 -31.04
C CYS A 44 -0.51 5.89 -30.69
N ARG A 45 -0.23 7.10 -31.19
CA ARG A 45 -1.08 8.29 -30.95
C ARG A 45 -2.42 8.22 -31.68
N GLY A 46 -2.51 7.46 -32.77
CA GLY A 46 -3.78 7.20 -33.45
C GLY A 46 -4.74 6.43 -32.55
N CYS A 47 -4.27 5.31 -31.98
CA CYS A 47 -5.08 4.45 -31.11
C CYS A 47 -5.18 4.96 -29.66
N HIS A 48 -4.19 5.71 -29.19
CA HIS A 48 -4.10 6.28 -27.84
C HIS A 48 -4.04 7.82 -27.86
N PRO A 49 -5.03 8.53 -28.43
CA PRO A 49 -4.97 9.99 -28.62
C PRO A 49 -5.01 10.78 -27.31
N LYS A 50 -5.37 10.14 -26.20
CA LYS A 50 -5.43 10.75 -24.85
C LYS A 50 -4.12 10.61 -24.07
N ALA A 51 -3.15 9.86 -24.57
CA ALA A 51 -1.88 9.68 -23.89
C ALA A 51 -1.06 10.98 -23.97
N SER A 52 -0.75 11.55 -22.82
CA SER A 52 0.21 12.64 -22.67
C SER A 52 1.43 12.13 -21.91
N LEU A 53 2.62 12.50 -22.38
CA LEU A 53 3.91 12.15 -21.80
C LEU A 53 4.43 13.22 -20.82
N GLY A 54 3.78 14.39 -20.76
CA GLY A 54 4.14 15.49 -19.86
C GLY A 54 5.57 16.00 -20.09
N ALA A 55 6.45 15.86 -19.09
CA ALA A 55 7.85 16.23 -19.23
C ALA A 55 8.59 15.45 -20.34
N HIS A 56 8.02 14.34 -20.81
CA HIS A 56 8.59 13.47 -21.85
C HIS A 56 7.91 13.63 -23.23
N GLU A 57 7.13 14.69 -23.50
CA GLU A 57 6.44 14.88 -24.80
C GLU A 57 7.36 14.91 -26.03
N GLY A 58 8.65 15.18 -25.83
CA GLY A 58 9.67 15.10 -26.90
C GLY A 58 10.13 13.69 -27.26
N LEU A 59 9.58 12.65 -26.61
CA LEU A 59 9.93 11.25 -26.87
C LEU A 59 8.80 10.53 -27.62
N GLU A 60 9.19 9.53 -28.42
CA GLU A 60 8.24 8.65 -29.09
C GLU A 60 7.73 7.56 -28.12
N CYS A 61 6.52 7.07 -28.33
CA CYS A 61 5.93 6.02 -27.47
C CYS A 61 6.82 4.77 -27.39
N VAL A 62 7.41 4.40 -28.53
CA VAL A 62 8.28 3.23 -28.69
C VAL A 62 9.62 3.37 -27.96
N THR A 63 10.02 4.59 -27.56
CA THR A 63 11.24 4.80 -26.76
C THR A 63 11.14 4.09 -25.41
N CYS A 64 9.96 4.11 -24.79
CA CYS A 64 9.71 3.43 -23.52
C CYS A 64 9.02 2.09 -23.74
N HIS A 65 7.93 2.09 -24.50
CA HIS A 65 7.07 0.92 -24.63
C HIS A 65 7.55 -0.08 -25.68
N ARG A 66 8.60 0.21 -26.46
CA ARG A 66 8.99 -0.59 -27.64
C ARG A 66 7.78 -0.78 -28.59
N GLY A 67 7.70 -1.89 -29.31
CA GLY A 67 6.63 -2.13 -30.28
C GLY A 67 6.86 -1.41 -31.61
N ARG A 68 5.80 -1.27 -32.41
CA ARG A 68 5.83 -0.72 -33.77
C ARG A 68 4.80 0.40 -33.94
N ASP A 69 5.28 1.63 -34.04
CA ASP A 69 4.44 2.83 -34.23
C ASP A 69 3.86 2.98 -35.66
N GLY A 70 4.27 2.14 -36.61
CA GLY A 70 3.83 2.26 -38.01
C GLY A 70 2.53 1.52 -38.37
N SER A 71 1.91 0.79 -37.43
CA SER A 71 0.75 -0.07 -37.71
C SER A 71 -0.51 0.41 -37.00
N GLY A 72 -1.66 0.33 -37.68
CA GLY A 72 -2.99 0.51 -37.06
C GLY A 72 -3.53 -0.77 -36.42
N GLU A 73 -2.95 -1.94 -36.72
CA GLU A 73 -3.40 -3.23 -36.21
C GLU A 73 -2.76 -3.53 -34.84
N GLN A 74 -3.57 -3.68 -33.80
CA GLN A 74 -3.12 -3.85 -32.41
C GLN A 74 -2.05 -4.95 -32.27
N ALA A 75 -2.26 -6.13 -32.87
CA ALA A 75 -1.33 -7.25 -32.76
C ALA A 75 0.06 -6.94 -33.33
N LYS A 76 0.11 -6.22 -34.46
CA LYS A 76 1.36 -5.81 -35.11
C LYS A 76 2.02 -4.63 -34.39
N ALA A 77 1.22 -3.66 -33.95
CA ALA A 77 1.71 -2.51 -33.21
C ALA A 77 2.31 -2.92 -31.85
N HIS A 78 1.71 -3.92 -31.19
CA HIS A 78 2.14 -4.41 -29.87
C HIS A 78 3.18 -5.54 -29.94
N GLU A 79 3.65 -5.93 -31.13
CA GLU A 79 4.69 -6.96 -31.26
C GLU A 79 6.00 -6.48 -30.61
N GLY A 80 6.41 -7.13 -29.52
CA GLY A 80 7.60 -6.75 -28.74
C GLY A 80 7.38 -5.57 -27.78
N LEU A 81 6.13 -5.19 -27.51
CA LEU A 81 5.78 -4.12 -26.57
C LEU A 81 6.16 -4.49 -25.12
N VAL A 82 6.77 -3.54 -24.43
CA VAL A 82 6.95 -3.55 -22.98
C VAL A 82 5.79 -2.80 -22.34
N ALA A 83 4.84 -3.52 -21.76
CA ALA A 83 3.65 -2.93 -21.15
C ALA A 83 3.96 -2.07 -19.90
N ARG A 84 5.02 -2.43 -19.15
CA ARG A 84 5.41 -1.78 -17.88
C ARG A 84 6.86 -1.29 -17.94
N PRO A 85 7.15 -0.21 -18.69
CA PRO A 85 8.52 0.24 -18.92
C PRO A 85 9.25 0.68 -17.64
N ALA A 86 8.50 1.13 -16.63
CA ALA A 86 9.05 1.53 -15.33
C ALA A 86 9.27 0.36 -14.35
N HIS A 87 8.89 -0.87 -14.72
CA HIS A 87 9.08 -2.05 -13.87
C HIS A 87 10.57 -2.28 -13.59
N PRO A 88 10.96 -2.78 -12.40
CA PRO A 88 12.35 -3.11 -12.06
C PRO A 88 13.10 -3.92 -13.12
N GLU A 89 12.41 -4.83 -13.81
CA GLU A 89 12.95 -5.65 -14.91
C GLU A 89 13.45 -4.83 -16.12
N PHE A 90 12.87 -3.65 -16.39
CA PHE A 90 13.16 -2.88 -17.60
C PHE A 90 13.67 -1.46 -17.34
N MET A 91 13.59 -0.97 -16.10
CA MET A 91 13.88 0.44 -15.78
C MET A 91 15.33 0.83 -16.09
N ASP A 92 16.28 -0.09 -16.01
CA ASP A 92 17.69 0.16 -16.33
C ASP A 92 17.87 0.47 -17.82
N GLU A 93 17.26 -0.35 -18.67
CA GLU A 93 17.34 -0.24 -20.12
C GLU A 93 16.55 0.96 -20.65
N ILE A 94 15.41 1.26 -20.04
CA ILE A 94 14.46 2.27 -20.54
C ILE A 94 14.73 3.64 -19.92
N CYS A 95 14.90 3.73 -18.61
CA CYS A 95 15.08 5.00 -17.91
C CYS A 95 16.56 5.36 -17.72
N GLY A 96 17.45 4.36 -17.60
CA GLY A 96 18.88 4.55 -17.38
C GLY A 96 19.58 5.47 -18.38
N PRO A 97 19.30 5.42 -19.71
CA PRO A 97 19.95 6.30 -20.68
C PRO A 97 19.81 7.81 -20.39
N CYS A 98 18.74 8.22 -19.70
CA CYS A 98 18.50 9.62 -19.33
C CYS A 98 18.64 9.89 -17.81
N HIS A 99 18.47 8.87 -16.97
CA HIS A 99 18.37 9.01 -15.52
C HIS A 99 19.29 8.05 -14.74
N MET A 100 20.45 7.73 -15.30
CA MET A 100 21.39 6.73 -14.75
C MET A 100 21.66 6.90 -13.25
N GLU A 101 21.93 8.13 -12.80
CA GLU A 101 22.19 8.41 -11.37
C GLU A 101 21.00 8.02 -10.48
N LYS A 102 19.77 8.33 -10.90
CA LYS A 102 18.55 7.99 -10.15
C LYS A 102 18.32 6.49 -10.11
N ILE A 103 18.62 5.80 -11.21
CA ILE A 103 18.50 4.35 -11.30
C ILE A 103 19.50 3.65 -10.37
N GLN A 104 20.77 4.07 -10.40
CA GLN A 104 21.80 3.52 -9.52
C GLN A 104 21.48 3.74 -8.04
N ALA A 105 20.97 4.93 -7.69
CA ALA A 105 20.54 5.24 -6.34
C ALA A 105 19.33 4.37 -5.92
N ALA A 106 18.33 4.23 -6.80
CA ALA A 106 17.14 3.41 -6.55
C ALA A 106 17.49 1.97 -6.17
N HIS A 107 18.42 1.33 -6.90
CA HIS A 107 18.86 -0.05 -6.65
C HIS A 107 19.43 -0.30 -5.25
N THR A 108 19.95 0.73 -4.61
CA THR A 108 20.49 0.65 -3.24
C THR A 108 19.53 1.17 -2.19
N SER A 109 18.39 1.73 -2.60
CA SER A 109 17.44 2.35 -1.69
C SER A 109 16.70 1.30 -0.84
N PRO A 110 16.33 1.65 0.41
CA PRO A 110 15.53 0.76 1.24
C PRO A 110 14.14 0.45 0.67
N HIS A 111 13.54 1.35 -0.12
CA HIS A 111 12.24 1.14 -0.76
C HIS A 111 12.29 0.14 -1.93
N PHE A 112 13.48 -0.13 -2.47
CA PHE A 112 13.65 -1.03 -3.60
C PHE A 112 14.22 -2.39 -3.20
N THR A 113 15.18 -2.39 -2.28
CA THR A 113 15.80 -3.62 -1.77
C THR A 113 14.95 -4.28 -0.69
N LEU A 114 14.25 -3.48 0.12
CA LEU A 114 13.51 -3.85 1.33
C LEU A 114 14.29 -4.75 2.32
N LYS A 115 15.63 -4.83 2.17
CA LYS A 115 16.46 -5.83 2.85
C LYS A 115 16.31 -5.81 4.36
N ASN A 116 16.24 -4.61 4.96
CA ASN A 116 16.15 -4.45 6.40
C ASN A 116 14.86 -5.03 6.98
N ALA A 117 13.73 -4.92 6.27
CA ALA A 117 12.45 -5.45 6.76
C ALA A 117 12.36 -6.95 6.51
N VAL A 118 12.78 -7.40 5.33
CA VAL A 118 12.88 -8.81 4.95
C VAL A 118 13.76 -9.57 5.94
N ASP A 119 15.01 -9.14 6.13
CA ASP A 119 15.96 -9.84 7.00
C ASP A 119 15.57 -9.81 8.47
N LYS A 120 14.82 -8.80 8.93
CA LYS A 120 14.24 -8.81 10.29
C LYS A 120 13.31 -10.01 10.46
N VAL A 121 12.42 -10.24 9.50
CA VAL A 121 11.50 -11.39 9.52
C VAL A 121 12.28 -12.70 9.35
N ARG A 122 13.17 -12.79 8.37
CA ARG A 122 13.96 -14.01 8.10
C ARG A 122 14.83 -14.41 9.30
N THR A 123 15.55 -13.47 9.89
CA THR A 123 16.36 -13.72 11.11
C THR A 123 15.47 -14.14 12.27
N HIS A 124 14.28 -13.54 12.41
CA HIS A 124 13.31 -13.93 13.41
C HIS A 124 12.89 -15.40 13.26
N PHE A 125 12.79 -15.92 12.03
CA PHE A 125 12.47 -17.31 11.73
C PHE A 125 13.67 -18.24 11.47
N GLY A 126 14.88 -17.78 11.76
CA GLY A 126 16.06 -18.64 11.83
C GLY A 126 17.11 -18.46 10.73
N ALA A 127 16.98 -17.47 9.84
CA ALA A 127 18.04 -17.17 8.88
C ALA A 127 19.35 -16.77 9.60
N GLU A 128 20.46 -17.37 9.16
CA GLU A 128 21.81 -17.06 9.63
C GLU A 128 22.52 -16.04 8.74
N THR A 129 22.02 -15.86 7.52
CA THR A 129 22.56 -14.93 6.52
C THR A 129 21.50 -13.91 6.07
N THR A 130 21.96 -12.70 5.80
CA THR A 130 21.16 -11.59 5.26
C THR A 130 21.13 -11.64 3.75
N LEU A 131 20.08 -11.08 3.15
CA LEU A 131 19.98 -10.86 1.71
C LEU A 131 20.31 -9.41 1.37
N ASP A 132 20.86 -9.17 0.18
CA ASP A 132 21.07 -7.81 -0.28
C ASP A 132 19.79 -7.23 -0.89
N ASN A 133 18.91 -8.10 -1.40
CA ASN A 133 17.65 -7.72 -2.03
C ASN A 133 16.52 -8.74 -1.75
N LEU A 134 15.28 -8.27 -1.62
CA LEU A 134 14.10 -9.13 -1.51
C LEU A 134 13.93 -10.11 -2.67
N THR A 135 14.49 -9.83 -3.86
CA THR A 135 14.39 -10.73 -5.01
C THR A 135 15.14 -12.04 -4.79
N GLU A 136 16.09 -12.06 -3.85
CA GLU A 136 16.87 -13.23 -3.45
C GLU A 136 16.14 -14.16 -2.48
N ILE A 137 14.95 -13.77 -1.98
CA ILE A 137 14.14 -14.64 -1.14
C ILE A 137 13.87 -15.94 -1.91
N PRO A 138 14.23 -17.13 -1.37
CA PRO A 138 13.98 -18.40 -2.05
C PRO A 138 12.50 -18.62 -2.36
N VAL A 139 12.26 -19.43 -3.39
CA VAL A 139 10.93 -19.93 -3.72
C VAL A 139 10.90 -21.42 -3.35
N THR A 140 9.99 -21.79 -2.45
CA THR A 140 9.83 -23.18 -2.01
C THR A 140 8.35 -23.55 -2.04
N GLU A 141 7.98 -24.51 -2.90
CA GLU A 141 6.58 -24.98 -3.02
C GLU A 141 6.10 -25.69 -1.75
N ALA A 142 6.96 -26.54 -1.19
CA ALA A 142 6.69 -27.32 0.01
C ALA A 142 7.73 -27.01 1.11
N PRO A 143 7.52 -25.95 1.91
CA PRO A 143 8.40 -25.60 3.03
C PRO A 143 8.69 -26.77 3.98
N GLN A 144 9.96 -27.03 4.28
CA GLN A 144 10.41 -28.08 5.19
C GLN A 144 10.76 -27.54 6.58
N ASP A 145 10.98 -26.23 6.71
CA ASP A 145 11.24 -25.56 7.97
C ASP A 145 10.52 -24.21 8.10
N THR A 146 10.68 -23.58 9.27
CA THR A 146 10.00 -22.31 9.59
C THR A 146 10.51 -21.12 8.78
N LEU A 147 11.77 -21.16 8.31
CA LEU A 147 12.34 -20.10 7.50
C LEU A 147 11.78 -20.17 6.09
N GLU A 148 11.72 -21.35 5.50
CA GLU A 148 11.11 -21.55 4.18
C GLU A 148 9.62 -21.16 4.17
N LEU A 149 8.89 -21.46 5.25
CA LEU A 149 7.50 -21.03 5.41
C LEU A 149 7.37 -19.50 5.53
N ALA A 150 8.29 -18.87 6.26
CA ALA A 150 8.36 -17.41 6.38
C ALA A 150 8.75 -16.72 5.06
N ASP A 151 9.64 -17.33 4.27
CA ASP A 151 10.05 -16.84 2.95
C ASP A 151 8.86 -16.87 1.96
N ASP A 152 8.06 -17.95 1.99
CA ASP A 152 6.81 -18.05 1.22
C ASP A 152 5.75 -17.01 1.67
N MET A 153 5.55 -16.85 2.98
CA MET A 153 4.70 -15.81 3.55
C MET A 153 5.13 -14.41 3.11
N LEU A 154 6.43 -14.11 3.16
CA LEU A 154 6.97 -12.81 2.72
C LEU A 154 6.59 -12.55 1.26
N ARG A 155 6.85 -13.52 0.38
CA ARG A 155 6.57 -13.41 -1.05
C ARG A 155 5.09 -13.23 -1.37
N ARG A 156 4.20 -14.01 -0.77
CA ARG A 156 2.78 -14.07 -1.19
C ARG A 156 1.84 -13.22 -0.34
N ARG A 157 2.24 -12.85 0.88
CA ARG A 157 1.40 -12.09 1.81
C ARG A 157 1.91 -10.69 2.11
N CYS A 158 3.20 -10.53 2.35
CA CYS A 158 3.76 -9.25 2.81
C CYS A 158 4.20 -8.34 1.67
N LEU A 159 4.79 -8.89 0.60
CA LEU A 159 5.40 -8.12 -0.49
C LEU A 159 4.42 -7.65 -1.58
N ARG A 160 3.11 -7.83 -1.37
CA ARG A 160 2.07 -7.44 -2.34
C ARG A 160 2.00 -5.93 -2.64
N CYS A 161 2.48 -5.08 -1.73
CA CYS A 161 2.53 -3.62 -1.93
C CYS A 161 3.88 -3.14 -2.48
N HIS A 162 4.86 -4.03 -2.66
CA HIS A 162 6.21 -3.63 -3.04
C HIS A 162 6.26 -3.18 -4.52
N VAL A 163 7.29 -2.42 -4.92
CA VAL A 163 7.36 -1.78 -6.26
C VAL A 163 7.46 -2.75 -7.45
N TYR A 164 7.61 -4.05 -7.19
CA TYR A 164 7.53 -5.11 -8.22
C TYR A 164 6.06 -5.49 -8.52
N SER A 165 5.19 -5.26 -7.54
CA SER A 165 3.75 -5.48 -7.64
C SER A 165 3.02 -4.20 -8.06
N ARG A 166 1.82 -4.37 -8.62
CA ARG A 166 0.88 -3.28 -8.94
C ARG A 166 -0.03 -2.90 -7.75
N GLY A 167 0.24 -3.46 -6.57
CA GLY A 167 -0.61 -3.33 -5.39
C GLY A 167 -1.86 -4.22 -5.46
N ASP A 168 -2.63 -4.19 -4.37
CA ASP A 168 -3.92 -4.88 -4.27
C ASP A 168 -4.99 -4.22 -5.17
N GLY A 169 -6.04 -4.98 -5.48
CA GLY A 169 -7.17 -4.57 -6.32
C GLY A 169 -8.12 -3.54 -5.72
N TYR A 170 -7.84 -2.95 -4.55
CA TYR A 170 -8.68 -1.91 -3.97
C TYR A 170 -8.45 -0.55 -4.63
N ALA A 171 -9.43 0.34 -4.49
CA ALA A 171 -9.49 1.59 -5.22
C ALA A 171 -8.23 2.47 -5.04
N TYR A 172 -7.66 2.53 -3.84
CA TYR A 172 -6.51 3.40 -3.53
C TYR A 172 -5.21 2.64 -3.27
N THR A 173 -5.20 1.32 -3.36
CA THR A 173 -3.99 0.50 -3.19
C THR A 173 -3.29 0.17 -4.50
N ARG A 174 -3.96 0.40 -5.64
CA ARG A 174 -3.40 0.12 -6.96
C ARG A 174 -2.41 1.20 -7.37
N HIS A 175 -1.26 0.79 -7.87
CA HIS A 175 -0.19 1.68 -8.32
C HIS A 175 0.59 1.08 -9.51
N GLY A 176 1.47 1.88 -10.10
CA GLY A 176 2.42 1.39 -11.10
C GLY A 176 3.54 0.56 -10.46
N THR A 177 4.50 0.11 -11.26
CA THR A 177 5.68 -0.65 -10.79
C THR A 177 6.95 0.17 -10.97
N GLY A 178 7.98 -0.14 -10.16
CA GLY A 178 9.26 0.58 -10.09
C GLY A 178 9.05 2.08 -9.96
N CYS A 179 9.65 2.87 -10.85
CA CYS A 179 9.48 4.33 -10.84
C CYS A 179 8.01 4.76 -10.93
N GLY A 180 7.19 3.98 -11.64
CA GLY A 180 5.77 4.25 -11.83
C GLY A 180 4.92 4.06 -10.57
N ALA A 181 5.43 3.37 -9.53
CA ALA A 181 4.72 3.24 -8.26
C ALA A 181 4.49 4.61 -7.60
N CYS A 182 5.50 5.49 -7.67
CA CYS A 182 5.43 6.85 -7.12
C CYS A 182 5.11 7.91 -8.18
N HIS A 183 5.57 7.70 -9.42
CA HIS A 183 5.50 8.73 -10.45
C HIS A 183 4.32 8.58 -11.40
N VAL A 184 3.45 7.58 -11.28
CA VAL A 184 2.21 7.52 -12.07
C VAL A 184 1.01 7.64 -11.14
N ALA A 185 0.10 8.56 -11.46
CA ALA A 185 -1.09 8.76 -10.62
C ALA A 185 -2.15 7.71 -10.91
N TYR A 186 -2.61 7.06 -9.83
CA TYR A 186 -3.74 6.14 -9.81
C TYR A 186 -4.82 6.68 -8.89
N SER A 187 -6.07 6.40 -9.22
CA SER A 187 -7.24 6.61 -8.35
C SER A 187 -8.36 5.69 -8.80
N GLY A 188 -9.16 5.18 -7.88
CA GLY A 188 -10.26 4.25 -8.22
C GLY A 188 -9.79 2.95 -8.87
N GLY A 189 -8.54 2.52 -8.62
CA GLY A 189 -7.95 1.33 -9.25
C GLY A 189 -7.40 1.56 -10.66
N GLU A 190 -7.52 2.77 -11.22
CA GLU A 190 -7.17 3.08 -12.60
C GLU A 190 -6.07 4.14 -12.69
N MET A 191 -5.30 4.08 -13.78
CA MET A 191 -4.34 5.13 -14.13
C MET A 191 -5.09 6.39 -14.55
N ILE A 192 -4.85 7.50 -13.85
CA ILE A 192 -5.54 8.77 -14.10
C ILE A 192 -4.84 9.58 -15.19
N ARG A 193 -3.53 9.43 -15.30
CA ARG A 193 -2.71 10.11 -16.30
C ARG A 193 -1.51 9.27 -16.65
N HIS A 194 -1.18 9.24 -17.94
CA HIS A 194 0.02 8.59 -18.44
C HIS A 194 1.29 9.42 -18.13
N ALA A 195 1.16 10.75 -18.04
CA ALA A 195 2.27 11.64 -17.73
C ALA A 195 2.80 11.38 -16.32
N MET A 196 4.13 11.23 -16.21
CA MET A 196 4.77 11.04 -14.92
C MET A 196 4.73 12.30 -14.06
N LEU A 197 4.48 12.11 -12.77
CA LEU A 197 4.46 13.14 -11.76
C LEU A 197 5.88 13.67 -11.54
N PRO A 198 6.11 14.98 -11.67
CA PRO A 198 7.38 15.56 -11.23
C PRO A 198 7.52 15.48 -9.70
N ARG A 199 6.39 15.44 -8.98
CA ARG A 199 6.31 15.31 -7.53
C ARG A 199 5.11 14.41 -7.17
N PRO A 200 5.32 13.28 -6.48
CA PRO A 200 4.25 12.47 -5.94
C PRO A 200 3.41 13.24 -4.91
N THR A 201 2.17 12.80 -4.71
CA THR A 201 1.30 13.27 -3.62
C THR A 201 1.14 12.16 -2.58
N ASP A 202 0.57 12.48 -1.42
CA ASP A 202 0.35 11.49 -0.36
C ASP A 202 -0.50 10.29 -0.83
N GLN A 203 -1.35 10.47 -1.85
CA GLN A 203 -2.09 9.36 -2.45
C GLN A 203 -1.16 8.25 -2.96
N GLN A 204 0.00 8.58 -3.52
CA GLN A 204 0.97 7.56 -3.97
C GLN A 204 1.60 6.85 -2.77
N CYS A 205 1.95 7.58 -1.71
CA CYS A 205 2.51 6.99 -0.48
C CYS A 205 1.49 6.05 0.19
N MET A 206 0.23 6.48 0.27
CA MET A 206 -0.87 5.74 0.88
C MET A 206 -1.26 4.48 0.10
N SER A 207 -0.85 4.34 -1.16
CA SER A 207 -1.11 3.12 -1.92
C SER A 207 -0.36 1.89 -1.37
N CYS A 208 0.72 2.11 -0.61
CA CYS A 208 1.48 1.08 0.10
C CYS A 208 1.39 1.24 1.63
N HIS A 209 1.37 2.47 2.14
CA HIS A 209 1.41 2.78 3.58
C HIS A 209 0.03 2.90 4.24
N TYR A 210 -0.95 2.12 3.76
CA TYR A 210 -2.30 2.00 4.35
C TYR A 210 -2.36 0.89 5.42
N ALA A 211 -3.58 0.57 5.89
CA ALA A 211 -3.82 -0.33 7.02
C ALA A 211 -3.05 0.17 8.25
N ASN A 212 -2.46 -0.70 9.06
CA ASN A 212 -1.74 -0.26 10.27
C ASN A 212 -0.25 0.05 9.98
N HIS A 213 0.01 0.96 9.02
CA HIS A 213 1.33 1.48 8.62
C HIS A 213 1.42 3.02 8.75
N VAL A 214 2.60 3.57 8.45
CA VAL A 214 2.98 4.98 8.69
C VAL A 214 2.11 6.03 7.98
N GLY A 215 1.39 5.65 6.92
CA GLY A 215 0.51 6.59 6.24
C GLY A 215 -0.81 6.73 7.00
N ALA A 216 -1.36 5.62 7.46
CA ALA A 216 -2.59 5.61 8.23
C ALA A 216 -2.42 6.34 9.58
N ASP A 217 -1.31 6.13 10.31
CA ASP A 217 -1.13 6.86 11.57
C ASP A 217 -0.93 8.38 11.36
N TYR A 218 -0.20 8.79 10.32
CA TYR A 218 -0.09 10.20 9.91
C TYR A 218 -1.45 10.85 9.66
N TYR A 219 -2.35 10.12 9.00
CA TYR A 219 -3.71 10.56 8.68
C TYR A 219 -4.75 10.28 9.76
N GLY A 220 -4.37 9.75 10.92
CA GLY A 220 -5.33 9.50 12.00
C GLY A 220 -6.23 8.29 11.74
N GLN A 221 -5.75 7.24 11.09
CA GLN A 221 -6.53 6.07 10.69
C GLN A 221 -6.03 4.80 11.37
N PHE A 222 -6.97 3.98 11.84
CA PHE A 222 -6.69 2.63 12.35
C PHE A 222 -7.64 1.63 11.71
N GLU A 223 -7.11 0.56 11.13
CA GLU A 223 -7.92 -0.44 10.43
C GLU A 223 -8.80 -1.26 11.40
N HIS A 224 -10.09 -1.42 11.07
CA HIS A 224 -11.04 -2.21 11.86
C HIS A 224 -10.65 -3.68 11.98
N ASP A 225 -11.17 -4.37 13.00
CA ASP A 225 -11.12 -5.83 13.09
C ASP A 225 -11.69 -6.50 11.82
N PHE A 226 -11.18 -7.67 11.44
CA PHE A 226 -11.53 -8.33 10.17
C PHE A 226 -12.93 -8.93 10.16
N ASN A 227 -13.39 -9.41 11.32
CA ASN A 227 -14.73 -9.96 11.42
C ASN A 227 -15.76 -8.85 11.16
N TRP A 228 -16.63 -9.10 10.19
CA TRP A 228 -17.67 -8.17 9.74
C TRP A 228 -18.57 -7.61 10.85
N GLU A 229 -18.78 -8.33 11.95
CA GLU A 229 -19.54 -7.86 13.13
C GLU A 229 -18.86 -6.67 13.85
N TYR A 230 -17.58 -6.42 13.59
CA TYR A 230 -16.79 -5.32 14.14
C TYR A 230 -16.43 -4.26 13.09
N ARG A 231 -17.03 -4.34 11.89
CA ARG A 231 -16.76 -3.44 10.78
C ARG A 231 -17.97 -2.57 10.50
N THR A 232 -17.84 -1.28 10.77
CA THR A 232 -18.89 -0.29 10.44
C THR A 232 -18.62 0.38 9.10
N PRO A 233 -19.67 0.77 8.36
CA PRO A 233 -21.10 0.71 8.72
C PRO A 233 -21.71 -0.70 8.60
N TYR A 234 -22.52 -1.10 9.59
CA TYR A 234 -23.17 -2.43 9.60
C TYR A 234 -24.25 -2.60 8.52
N THR A 235 -24.91 -1.50 8.15
CA THR A 235 -25.95 -1.46 7.12
C THR A 235 -25.84 -0.16 6.37
N THR A 236 -25.86 -0.20 5.04
CA THR A 236 -25.87 1.00 4.21
C THR A 236 -26.95 0.89 3.14
N THR A 237 -27.62 1.99 2.83
CA THR A 237 -28.51 2.11 1.66
C THR A 237 -27.75 2.51 0.41
N GLU A 238 -26.52 3.00 0.58
CA GLU A 238 -25.61 3.43 -0.48
C GLU A 238 -24.37 2.54 -0.51
N PRO A 239 -23.76 2.29 -1.68
CA PRO A 239 -22.50 1.56 -1.76
C PRO A 239 -21.41 2.21 -0.90
N PHE A 240 -20.92 1.47 0.10
CA PHE A 240 -19.80 1.91 0.93
C PHE A 240 -18.50 1.39 0.32
N ILE A 241 -17.58 2.32 0.02
CA ILE A 241 -16.29 1.98 -0.57
C ILE A 241 -15.29 1.72 0.55
N ARG A 242 -14.58 0.59 0.48
CA ARG A 242 -13.37 0.30 1.27
C ARG A 242 -12.13 0.60 0.43
N PRO A 243 -11.66 1.87 0.37
CA PRO A 243 -10.60 2.26 -0.57
C PRO A 243 -9.28 1.52 -0.35
N TYR A 244 -9.03 1.11 0.90
CA TYR A 244 -7.84 0.38 1.34
C TYR A 244 -8.13 -1.08 1.71
N GLY A 245 -9.31 -1.60 1.33
CA GLY A 245 -9.72 -2.98 1.54
C GLY A 245 -10.37 -3.29 2.87
N VAL A 246 -10.14 -2.49 3.92
CA VAL A 246 -10.84 -2.63 5.20
C VAL A 246 -11.27 -1.24 5.68
N GLU A 247 -12.39 -1.18 6.38
CA GLU A 247 -12.88 0.01 7.06
C GLU A 247 -11.91 0.46 8.16
N GLN A 248 -11.98 1.74 8.52
CA GLN A 248 -11.03 2.36 9.44
C GLN A 248 -11.77 3.17 10.51
N HIS A 249 -11.20 3.17 11.72
CA HIS A 249 -11.50 4.12 12.77
C HIS A 249 -10.80 5.45 12.48
N ASP A 250 -11.53 6.55 12.70
CA ASP A 250 -10.97 7.89 12.69
C ASP A 250 -10.44 8.24 14.09
N LEU A 251 -9.12 8.35 14.18
CA LEU A 251 -8.33 8.75 15.35
C LEU A 251 -7.75 10.16 15.14
N ALA A 252 -6.98 10.65 16.11
CA ALA A 252 -6.30 11.94 15.99
C ALA A 252 -5.15 11.87 14.96
N PRO A 253 -5.15 12.68 13.89
CA PRO A 253 -4.04 12.73 12.93
C PRO A 253 -2.82 13.47 13.49
N ASP A 254 -1.67 13.35 12.82
CA ASP A 254 -0.45 14.08 13.18
C ASP A 254 -0.65 15.60 13.11
N ILE A 255 -0.05 16.35 14.03
CA ILE A 255 -0.13 17.81 14.05
C ILE A 255 0.49 18.46 12.80
N HIS A 256 1.49 17.84 12.17
CA HIS A 256 2.06 18.31 10.91
C HIS A 256 1.08 18.13 9.75
N GLN A 257 0.36 17.01 9.74
CA GLN A 257 -0.73 16.76 8.78
C GLN A 257 -1.82 17.81 8.95
N GLN A 258 -2.24 18.09 10.20
CA GLN A 258 -3.25 19.11 10.50
C GLN A 258 -2.80 20.53 10.08
N ALA A 259 -1.49 20.79 10.11
CA ALA A 259 -0.90 22.04 9.64
C ALA A 259 -0.77 22.14 8.11
N GLY A 260 -1.15 21.09 7.37
CA GLY A 260 -1.11 21.04 5.91
C GLY A 260 0.19 20.51 5.31
N MET A 261 1.06 19.90 6.12
CA MET A 261 2.25 19.21 5.59
C MET A 261 1.85 17.87 4.96
N THR A 262 2.56 17.52 3.89
CA THR A 262 2.48 16.26 3.17
C THR A 262 3.68 15.37 3.48
N CYS A 263 3.63 14.09 3.11
CA CYS A 263 4.73 13.16 3.33
C CYS A 263 6.06 13.71 2.80
N LEU A 264 6.05 14.39 1.65
CA LEU A 264 7.25 14.93 1.01
C LEU A 264 7.84 16.17 1.69
N ASP A 265 7.10 16.83 2.59
CA ASP A 265 7.64 17.95 3.38
C ASP A 265 8.65 17.46 4.42
N CYS A 266 8.59 16.18 4.81
CA CYS A 266 9.58 15.50 5.63
C CYS A 266 10.47 14.57 4.79
N HIS A 267 9.87 13.81 3.88
CA HIS A 267 10.55 12.79 3.07
C HIS A 267 10.92 13.28 1.68
N SER A 268 12.13 13.79 1.53
CA SER A 268 12.59 14.34 0.26
C SER A 268 12.86 13.25 -0.78
N GLY A 269 12.75 13.60 -2.06
CA GLY A 269 13.13 12.70 -3.16
C GLY A 269 14.57 12.16 -3.04
N PRO A 270 15.58 13.00 -2.71
CA PRO A 270 16.93 12.53 -2.48
C PRO A 270 17.09 11.53 -1.33
N GLU A 271 16.32 11.67 -0.25
CA GLU A 271 16.28 10.71 0.85
C GLU A 271 15.62 9.39 0.39
N LEU A 272 14.40 9.48 -0.15
CA LEU A 272 13.59 8.32 -0.52
C LEU A 272 14.26 7.44 -1.59
N MET A 273 14.94 8.07 -2.54
CA MET A 273 15.65 7.41 -3.64
C MET A 273 17.10 7.07 -3.30
N ASN A 274 17.57 7.35 -2.08
CA ASN A 274 18.95 7.14 -1.65
C ASN A 274 20.01 7.91 -2.46
N LEU A 275 19.66 9.06 -3.04
CA LEU A 275 20.59 9.94 -3.74
C LEU A 275 21.51 10.70 -2.75
N ASN A 276 21.04 10.93 -1.52
CA ASN A 276 21.85 11.51 -0.46
C ASN A 276 21.50 10.90 0.91
N PRO A 277 22.18 9.81 1.33
CA PRO A 277 21.87 9.13 2.59
C PRO A 277 22.08 10.00 3.84
N ALA A 278 22.93 11.04 3.74
CA ALA A 278 23.23 11.95 4.83
C ALA A 278 22.06 12.88 5.19
N THR A 279 20.96 12.88 4.43
CA THR A 279 19.77 13.71 4.68
C THR A 279 18.67 12.98 5.45
N THR A 280 18.98 11.90 6.16
CA THR A 280 17.97 11.22 6.99
C THR A 280 17.41 12.20 8.01
N LEU A 281 16.12 12.51 7.89
CA LEU A 281 15.51 13.55 8.70
C LEU A 281 15.21 13.03 10.12
N SER A 282 15.35 13.92 11.11
CA SER A 282 14.91 13.66 12.47
C SER A 282 14.12 14.85 12.99
N CYS A 283 13.41 14.68 14.11
CA CYS A 283 12.71 15.78 14.77
C CYS A 283 13.67 16.96 15.06
N ARG A 284 14.93 16.67 15.42
CA ARG A 284 15.95 17.68 15.75
C ARG A 284 16.41 18.47 14.54
N SER A 285 16.29 17.91 13.33
CA SER A 285 16.66 18.60 12.10
C SER A 285 15.92 19.93 11.95
N CYS A 286 14.67 20.01 12.40
CA CYS A 286 13.84 21.22 12.34
C CYS A 286 13.59 21.86 13.72
N HIS A 287 13.39 21.06 14.77
CA HIS A 287 13.04 21.57 16.11
C HIS A 287 14.25 21.87 17.01
N GLU A 288 15.46 21.51 16.56
CA GLU A 288 16.74 21.95 17.13
C GLU A 288 17.60 22.63 16.06
N TYR A 289 16.96 23.41 15.19
CA TYR A 289 17.64 23.92 14.00
C TYR A 289 18.73 24.92 14.36
N ARG A 290 19.91 24.68 13.79
CA ARG A 290 21.08 25.55 13.90
C ARG A 290 21.59 25.86 12.48
N PRO A 291 21.56 27.13 12.04
CA PRO A 291 21.89 27.51 10.66
C PRO A 291 23.25 26.99 10.16
N ASP A 292 24.24 26.93 11.05
CA ASP A 292 25.62 26.55 10.71
C ASP A 292 25.91 25.05 10.87
N GLU A 293 24.98 24.27 11.43
CA GLU A 293 25.19 22.85 11.78
C GLU A 293 24.22 21.90 11.08
N ASN A 294 23.01 22.36 10.71
CA ASN A 294 21.95 21.47 10.22
C ASN A 294 21.80 21.56 8.69
N ALA A 295 22.54 20.73 7.96
CA ALA A 295 22.22 20.43 6.56
C ALA A 295 20.99 19.48 6.52
N THR A 296 19.78 20.04 6.58
CA THR A 296 18.54 19.23 6.59
C THR A 296 18.23 18.59 5.24
N GLY A 297 18.81 19.10 4.15
CA GLY A 297 18.50 18.66 2.79
C GLY A 297 17.10 19.07 2.29
N LEU A 298 16.31 19.76 3.13
CA LEU A 298 14.97 20.23 2.79
C LEU A 298 15.05 21.62 2.15
N ALA A 299 14.73 21.68 0.86
CA ALA A 299 14.76 22.92 0.08
C ALA A 299 13.64 23.91 0.45
N ASN A 300 12.64 23.46 1.21
CA ASN A 300 11.46 24.24 1.59
C ASN A 300 11.53 24.80 3.03
N LEU A 301 12.71 24.79 3.63
CA LEU A 301 13.01 25.46 4.89
C LEU A 301 13.76 26.78 4.64
N SER A 302 13.37 27.83 5.33
CA SER A 302 14.07 29.13 5.33
C SER A 302 14.19 29.67 6.75
N PHE A 303 15.30 30.36 7.04
CA PHE A 303 15.47 31.07 8.30
C PHE A 303 15.23 32.56 8.08
N GLU A 304 14.12 33.08 8.61
CA GLU A 304 13.63 34.43 8.36
C GLU A 304 13.32 35.13 9.68
N ASN A 305 13.84 36.35 9.88
CA ASN A 305 13.59 37.16 11.09
C ASN A 305 13.82 36.40 12.42
N GLY A 306 14.81 35.53 12.47
CA GLY A 306 15.13 34.74 13.68
C GLY A 306 14.23 33.51 13.90
N THR A 307 13.35 33.18 12.95
CA THR A 307 12.45 32.02 13.01
C THR A 307 12.71 31.09 11.83
N LEU A 308 12.70 29.79 12.09
CA LEU A 308 12.70 28.80 11.01
C LEU A 308 11.27 28.68 10.46
N VAL A 309 11.13 28.82 9.16
CA VAL A 309 9.85 28.75 8.44
C VAL A 309 9.90 27.58 7.46
N LEU A 310 8.88 26.73 7.49
CA LEU A 310 8.65 25.71 6.48
C LEU A 310 7.58 26.20 5.50
N THR A 311 7.84 26.09 4.20
CA THR A 311 6.82 26.32 3.17
C THR A 311 6.34 24.97 2.64
N THR A 312 5.05 24.67 2.78
CA THR A 312 4.53 23.37 2.35
C THR A 312 4.71 23.19 0.84
N LEU A 313 5.27 22.06 0.42
CA LEU A 313 5.53 21.73 -0.99
C LEU A 313 4.25 21.67 -1.80
N HIS A 314 3.16 21.27 -1.15
CA HIS A 314 1.80 21.30 -1.66
C HIS A 314 1.03 22.42 -0.97
N GLY A 315 0.53 23.39 -1.73
CA GLY A 315 -0.25 24.53 -1.22
C GLY A 315 0.56 25.80 -0.91
N GLY A 316 1.86 25.70 -0.61
CA GLY A 316 2.71 26.88 -0.37
C GLY A 316 2.43 27.60 0.95
N THR A 317 1.81 26.91 1.91
CA THR A 317 1.50 27.47 3.22
C THR A 317 2.78 27.66 4.01
N ARG A 318 2.94 28.82 4.64
CA ARG A 318 4.11 29.13 5.46
C ARG A 318 3.82 28.82 6.92
N LEU A 319 4.66 28.01 7.53
CA LEU A 319 4.52 27.48 8.88
C LEU A 319 5.74 27.86 9.72
N ASP A 320 5.52 28.52 10.83
CA ASP A 320 6.59 28.76 11.81
C ASP A 320 6.94 27.44 12.50
N VAL A 321 8.21 27.05 12.47
CA VAL A 321 8.69 25.80 13.07
C VAL A 321 9.09 26.04 14.52
N PRO A 322 8.32 25.51 15.50
CA PRO A 322 8.61 25.73 16.90
C PRO A 322 9.94 25.09 17.29
N GLN A 323 10.80 25.83 17.99
CA GLN A 323 12.04 25.30 18.54
C GLN A 323 11.82 24.70 19.93
N MET A 324 12.62 23.69 20.28
CA MET A 324 12.57 23.02 21.58
C MET A 324 12.94 23.98 22.72
N SER A 325 11.94 24.46 23.47
CA SER A 325 12.15 25.39 24.58
C SER A 325 11.87 24.79 25.96
N HIS A 326 11.03 23.75 26.03
CA HIS A 326 10.65 23.13 27.30
C HIS A 326 11.87 22.46 27.99
N PRO A 327 12.08 22.62 29.31
CA PRO A 327 13.23 22.05 30.03
C PRO A 327 13.40 20.54 29.87
N ALA A 328 12.30 19.81 29.69
CA ALA A 328 12.29 18.36 29.47
C ALA A 328 13.15 17.91 28.28
N HIS A 329 13.30 18.73 27.23
CA HIS A 329 14.16 18.38 26.09
C HIS A 329 15.63 18.28 26.49
N ARG A 330 16.09 19.10 27.44
CA ARG A 330 17.45 19.03 27.99
C ARG A 330 17.58 17.92 29.02
N GLU A 331 16.57 17.73 29.87
CA GLU A 331 16.57 16.72 30.93
C GLU A 331 16.55 15.29 30.37
N PHE A 332 15.70 15.02 29.37
CA PHE A 332 15.42 13.67 28.88
C PHE A 332 15.83 13.42 27.43
N GLY A 333 16.25 14.42 26.66
CA GLY A 333 16.41 14.30 25.21
C GLY A 333 17.45 13.26 24.73
N SER A 334 18.40 12.86 25.59
CA SER A 334 19.35 11.77 25.31
C SER A 334 18.86 10.39 25.77
N GLN A 335 17.81 10.34 26.60
CA GLN A 335 17.31 9.12 27.23
C GLN A 335 15.94 8.69 26.69
N VAL A 336 15.15 9.61 26.16
CA VAL A 336 13.76 9.39 25.76
C VAL A 336 13.54 9.96 24.37
N ALA A 337 13.09 9.12 23.44
CA ALA A 337 12.73 9.56 22.10
C ALA A 337 11.47 10.45 22.13
N CYS A 338 11.41 11.43 21.23
CA CYS A 338 10.36 12.44 21.19
C CYS A 338 8.95 11.84 21.23
N GLN A 339 8.70 10.78 20.47
CA GLN A 339 7.37 10.17 20.36
C GLN A 339 6.86 9.50 21.64
N VAL A 340 7.71 9.20 22.62
CA VAL A 340 7.23 8.72 23.93
C VAL A 340 6.38 9.80 24.62
N CYS A 341 6.79 11.07 24.49
CA CYS A 341 6.07 12.23 25.02
C CYS A 341 5.03 12.76 24.03
N HIS A 342 5.38 12.82 22.75
CA HIS A 342 4.62 13.51 21.72
C HIS A 342 3.65 12.62 20.94
N GLY A 343 3.85 11.30 20.92
CA GLY A 343 2.93 10.39 20.25
C GLY A 343 1.58 10.39 20.94
N GLN A 344 0.51 10.57 20.16
CA GLN A 344 -0.85 10.55 20.67
C GLN A 344 -1.36 9.13 20.88
N TRP A 345 -1.01 8.22 19.97
CA TRP A 345 -1.37 6.81 19.99
C TRP A 345 -0.40 6.02 19.07
N SER A 346 -0.39 4.70 19.15
CA SER A 346 0.41 3.87 18.23
C SER A 346 -0.24 2.52 18.06
N PHE A 347 -0.09 1.91 16.88
CA PHE A 347 -0.60 0.56 16.62
C PHE A 347 -0.06 -0.44 17.65
N ASN A 348 -0.96 -1.11 18.34
CA ASN A 348 -0.69 -2.17 19.31
C ASN A 348 -1.53 -3.42 18.98
N ASP A 349 -1.67 -3.73 17.69
CA ASP A 349 -2.16 -5.04 17.26
C ASP A 349 -1.17 -6.10 17.74
N SER A 350 -1.60 -7.07 18.52
CA SER A 350 -0.70 -8.12 19.02
C SER A 350 -1.15 -9.51 18.63
N THR A 351 -0.10 -10.30 18.43
CA THR A 351 0.01 -11.53 17.68
C THR A 351 -0.73 -11.50 16.35
N THR A 352 0.04 -11.43 15.26
CA THR A 352 -0.50 -11.65 13.92
C THR A 352 -0.43 -13.14 13.61
N HIS A 353 -1.57 -13.76 13.37
CA HIS A 353 -1.69 -15.16 12.95
C HIS A 353 -1.75 -15.23 11.44
N LEU A 354 -0.93 -16.07 10.84
CA LEU A 354 -0.81 -16.25 9.40
C LEU A 354 -0.89 -17.74 9.11
N LEU A 355 -1.95 -18.14 8.41
CA LEU A 355 -2.21 -19.53 8.06
C LEU A 355 -2.11 -19.68 6.56
N ARG A 356 -1.17 -20.51 6.10
CA ARG A 356 -1.22 -21.06 4.76
C ARG A 356 -2.19 -22.24 4.77
N SER A 357 -3.19 -22.23 3.89
CA SER A 357 -4.11 -23.35 3.69
C SER A 357 -4.11 -23.76 2.23
N ASP A 358 -3.90 -25.05 1.99
CA ASP A 358 -4.02 -25.66 0.67
C ASP A 358 -5.41 -26.34 0.50
N LEU A 359 -6.32 -26.16 1.47
CA LEU A 359 -7.69 -26.69 1.43
C LEU A 359 -8.60 -25.86 0.51
N ASP A 360 -9.56 -26.53 -0.12
CA ASP A 360 -10.65 -25.99 -0.91
C ASP A 360 -11.97 -25.84 -0.10
N GLU A 361 -11.91 -25.96 1.22
CA GLU A 361 -13.03 -25.71 2.13
C GLU A 361 -13.00 -24.29 2.71
N TYR A 362 -14.07 -23.52 2.49
CA TYR A 362 -14.09 -22.09 2.80
C TYR A 362 -15.08 -21.66 3.88
N ASP A 363 -16.00 -22.54 4.30
CA ASP A 363 -17.12 -22.21 5.21
C ASP A 363 -16.68 -21.53 6.51
N GLU A 364 -15.53 -21.94 7.07
CA GLU A 364 -14.98 -21.35 8.30
C GLU A 364 -14.62 -19.86 8.16
N TRP A 365 -14.43 -19.38 6.93
CA TRP A 365 -14.03 -18.01 6.62
C TRP A 365 -15.21 -17.09 6.28
N GLU A 366 -16.46 -17.56 6.35
CA GLU A 366 -17.67 -16.77 6.01
C GLU A 366 -17.69 -15.39 6.68
N ARG A 367 -17.26 -15.32 7.95
CA ARG A 367 -17.25 -14.09 8.74
C ARG A 367 -15.98 -13.25 8.60
N LEU A 368 -15.00 -13.76 7.85
CA LEU A 368 -13.63 -13.26 7.74
C LEU A 368 -13.22 -13.12 6.27
N THR A 369 -14.14 -12.90 5.33
CA THR A 369 -13.78 -12.75 3.90
C THR A 369 -12.83 -11.59 3.64
N VAL A 370 -12.88 -10.56 4.48
CA VAL A 370 -12.04 -9.36 4.38
C VAL A 370 -10.88 -9.43 5.36
N GLN A 371 -9.67 -9.54 4.82
CA GLN A 371 -8.46 -9.67 5.63
C GLN A 371 -7.31 -8.81 5.08
N SER A 372 -7.57 -7.61 4.54
CA SER A 372 -6.53 -6.75 3.91
C SER A 372 -5.74 -7.45 2.79
N SER A 373 -6.42 -8.26 1.96
CA SER A 373 -5.84 -8.92 0.79
C SER A 373 -6.93 -9.12 -0.26
N SER A 374 -6.85 -8.38 -1.35
CA SER A 374 -7.90 -8.37 -2.39
C SER A 374 -8.09 -9.74 -3.06
N GLU A 375 -7.01 -10.50 -3.19
CA GLU A 375 -7.03 -11.85 -3.77
C GLU A 375 -7.70 -12.88 -2.86
N VAL A 376 -7.46 -12.77 -1.54
CA VAL A 376 -8.11 -13.65 -0.55
C VAL A 376 -9.58 -13.32 -0.47
N GLU A 377 -9.92 -12.02 -0.43
CA GLU A 377 -11.31 -11.58 -0.44
C GLU A 377 -12.05 -12.06 -1.69
N GLN A 378 -11.43 -11.93 -2.88
CA GLN A 378 -12.04 -12.38 -4.13
C GLN A 378 -12.32 -13.89 -4.12
N ILE A 379 -11.36 -14.71 -3.69
CA ILE A 379 -11.53 -16.17 -3.67
C ILE A 379 -12.61 -16.57 -2.66
N LEU A 380 -12.56 -16.02 -1.43
CA LEU A 380 -13.55 -16.31 -0.41
C LEU A 380 -14.95 -15.85 -0.82
N GLU A 381 -15.11 -14.62 -1.32
CA GLU A 381 -16.41 -14.10 -1.75
C GLU A 381 -16.98 -14.89 -2.93
N HIS A 382 -16.14 -15.32 -3.89
CA HIS A 382 -16.58 -16.17 -5.00
C HIS A 382 -17.05 -17.53 -4.49
N ASN A 383 -16.19 -18.27 -3.79
CA ASN A 383 -16.48 -19.66 -3.40
C ASN A 383 -17.60 -19.76 -2.34
N LEU A 384 -17.81 -18.73 -1.51
CA LEU A 384 -18.87 -18.72 -0.49
C LEU A 384 -20.23 -18.22 -0.99
N LYS A 385 -20.28 -17.46 -2.10
CA LYS A 385 -21.50 -16.73 -2.51
C LYS A 385 -21.91 -16.93 -3.96
N SER A 386 -21.07 -17.55 -4.78
CA SER A 386 -21.33 -17.81 -6.20
C SER A 386 -21.74 -19.26 -6.42
N ASP A 387 -22.60 -19.49 -7.41
CA ASP A 387 -22.93 -20.83 -7.94
C ASP A 387 -22.00 -21.23 -9.11
N GLU A 388 -20.99 -20.42 -9.43
CA GLU A 388 -20.00 -20.70 -10.47
C GLU A 388 -18.98 -21.75 -10.03
N GLU A 389 -18.15 -22.24 -10.97
CA GLU A 389 -17.05 -23.17 -10.66
C GLU A 389 -16.11 -22.57 -9.60
N GLU A 390 -15.75 -23.37 -8.60
CA GLU A 390 -14.90 -22.95 -7.50
C GLU A 390 -13.51 -22.51 -8.00
N LEU A 391 -13.02 -21.43 -7.41
CA LEU A 391 -11.67 -20.96 -7.64
C LEU A 391 -10.70 -21.74 -6.76
N GLU A 392 -9.64 -22.23 -7.39
CA GLU A 392 -8.51 -22.88 -6.72
C GLU A 392 -7.86 -21.96 -5.66
N PRO A 393 -7.43 -22.48 -4.50
CA PRO A 393 -6.77 -21.72 -3.47
C PRO A 393 -5.38 -21.30 -3.95
N THR A 394 -5.29 -20.15 -4.61
CA THR A 394 -4.04 -19.66 -5.23
C THR A 394 -3.76 -18.21 -4.86
N MET A 395 -2.48 -17.89 -4.67
CA MET A 395 -2.02 -16.53 -4.43
C MET A 395 -0.80 -16.19 -5.27
N ARG A 396 -0.75 -14.95 -5.74
CA ARG A 396 0.39 -14.45 -6.52
C ARG A 396 1.60 -14.17 -5.63
N ASP A 397 2.76 -14.56 -6.15
CA ASP A 397 4.04 -14.08 -5.66
C ASP A 397 4.18 -12.58 -5.93
N GLY A 398 4.34 -11.77 -4.88
CA GLY A 398 4.40 -10.30 -4.96
C GLY A 398 5.63 -9.74 -5.68
N ILE A 399 6.62 -10.58 -5.99
CA ILE A 399 7.83 -10.20 -6.73
C ILE A 399 7.69 -10.55 -8.21
N THR A 400 7.28 -11.78 -8.52
CA THR A 400 7.24 -12.30 -9.89
C THR A 400 5.86 -12.18 -10.55
N GLY A 401 4.80 -12.05 -9.77
CA GLY A 401 3.41 -12.09 -10.23
C GLY A 401 2.89 -13.49 -10.59
N ILE A 402 3.72 -14.52 -10.48
CA ILE A 402 3.34 -15.90 -10.81
C ILE A 402 2.40 -16.43 -9.70
N PRO A 403 1.22 -16.97 -10.04
CA PRO A 403 0.33 -17.61 -9.06
C PRO A 403 0.93 -18.91 -8.53
N ARG A 404 0.74 -19.18 -7.24
CA ARG A 404 1.13 -20.42 -6.56
C ARG A 404 -0.01 -20.95 -5.71
N TYR A 405 -0.03 -22.26 -5.50
CA TYR A 405 -1.05 -22.93 -4.71
C TYR A 405 -0.93 -22.61 -3.21
N GLY A 406 -2.07 -22.66 -2.51
CA GLY A 406 -2.25 -22.28 -1.12
C GLY A 406 -2.67 -20.82 -0.93
N LEU A 407 -3.55 -20.57 0.03
CA LEU A 407 -3.98 -19.25 0.47
C LEU A 407 -3.36 -18.88 1.81
N TRP A 408 -2.87 -17.65 1.94
CA TRP A 408 -2.42 -17.08 3.21
C TRP A 408 -3.52 -16.24 3.86
N TYR A 409 -4.20 -16.82 4.83
CA TYR A 409 -5.13 -16.14 5.72
C TYR A 409 -4.40 -15.37 6.82
N LYS A 410 -5.03 -14.36 7.38
CA LYS A 410 -4.48 -13.47 8.41
C LYS A 410 -5.53 -13.16 9.47
N GLY A 411 -5.13 -13.23 10.73
CA GLY A 411 -5.90 -12.76 11.88
C GLY A 411 -5.01 -12.10 12.92
N PHE A 412 -5.63 -11.59 13.99
CA PHE A 412 -4.95 -11.00 15.12
C PHE A 412 -5.52 -11.56 16.43
N THR A 413 -4.70 -11.71 17.47
CA THR A 413 -5.22 -12.00 18.82
C THR A 413 -6.02 -10.80 19.33
N GLN A 414 -5.48 -9.59 19.15
CA GLN A 414 -6.13 -8.36 19.56
C GLN A 414 -5.61 -7.18 18.75
N ARG A 415 -6.48 -6.19 18.50
CA ARG A 415 -6.17 -4.95 17.79
C ARG A 415 -6.45 -3.75 18.71
N ARG A 416 -5.42 -2.96 19.03
CA ARG A 416 -5.51 -1.82 19.97
C ARG A 416 -4.62 -0.68 19.50
N TRP A 417 -4.84 0.52 20.01
CA TRP A 417 -4.02 1.71 19.70
C TRP A 417 -3.77 2.64 20.90
N GLU A 418 -4.54 2.46 21.97
CA GLU A 418 -4.64 3.38 23.09
C GLU A 418 -3.37 3.38 23.94
N GLU A 419 -2.83 2.19 24.20
CA GLU A 419 -1.61 2.01 24.98
C GLU A 419 -0.40 1.82 24.06
N MET A 420 0.46 2.84 24.02
CA MET A 420 1.74 2.74 23.33
C MET A 420 2.70 1.87 24.14
N VAL A 421 3.14 0.76 23.55
CA VAL A 421 4.19 -0.08 24.14
C VAL A 421 5.49 0.72 24.16
N ILE A 422 6.09 0.88 25.33
CA ILE A 422 7.34 1.61 25.51
C ILE A 422 8.37 0.76 26.23
N GLY A 423 9.63 0.93 25.88
CA GLY A 423 10.73 0.18 26.46
C GLY A 423 12.07 0.82 26.14
N ARG A 424 13.16 0.24 26.64
CA ARG A 424 14.52 0.63 26.24
C ARG A 424 14.93 -0.15 25.00
N ASP A 425 15.47 0.55 24.01
CA ASP A 425 16.13 -0.08 22.87
C ASP A 425 17.52 -0.61 23.24
N ARG A 426 18.25 -1.10 22.24
CA ARG A 426 19.61 -1.67 22.43
C ARG A 426 20.63 -0.62 22.88
N ASP A 427 20.38 0.65 22.61
CA ASP A 427 21.23 1.78 23.01
C ASP A 427 20.79 2.35 24.37
N GLY A 428 19.78 1.75 25.00
CA GLY A 428 19.23 2.18 26.28
C GLY A 428 18.25 3.35 26.18
N VAL A 429 17.93 3.84 24.98
CA VAL A 429 16.98 4.94 24.76
C VAL A 429 15.55 4.42 24.90
N ILE A 430 14.73 5.13 25.66
CA ILE A 430 13.32 4.81 25.83
C ILE A 430 12.56 5.20 24.56
N ARG A 431 11.92 4.23 23.92
CA ARG A 431 11.19 4.37 22.64
C ARG A 431 9.82 3.72 22.69
N VAL A 432 8.99 4.08 21.72
CA VAL A 432 7.77 3.33 21.39
C VAL A 432 8.17 2.08 20.58
N PHE A 433 7.47 0.97 20.82
CA PHE A 433 7.67 -0.30 20.14
C PHE A 433 6.35 -0.78 19.55
N ARG A 434 6.45 -1.60 18.51
CA ARG A 434 5.33 -2.37 17.96
C ARG A 434 5.69 -3.86 17.95
N PRO A 435 4.74 -4.77 18.22
CA PRO A 435 4.93 -6.21 18.10
C PRO A 435 4.89 -6.68 16.63
N ILE A 436 5.64 -6.01 15.73
CA ILE A 436 5.66 -6.28 14.28
C ILE A 436 6.11 -7.71 13.98
N LEU A 437 7.01 -8.26 14.79
CA LEU A 437 7.53 -9.61 14.65
C LEU A 437 6.81 -10.60 15.57
N ASP A 438 5.74 -10.24 16.27
CA ASP A 438 4.90 -11.22 16.97
C ASP A 438 4.00 -11.92 15.94
N LEU A 439 4.64 -12.78 15.14
CA LEU A 439 4.04 -13.53 14.04
C LEU A 439 3.90 -15.00 14.42
N ARG A 440 2.76 -15.59 14.08
CA ARG A 440 2.48 -17.03 14.21
C ARG A 440 2.19 -17.60 12.84
N LEU A 441 2.98 -18.59 12.45
CA LEU A 441 2.81 -19.25 11.16
C LEU A 441 2.20 -20.63 11.38
N SER A 442 1.21 -20.95 10.56
CA SER A 442 0.65 -22.29 10.46
C SER A 442 0.57 -22.67 8.98
N TRP A 443 0.60 -23.97 8.70
CA TRP A 443 0.35 -24.49 7.37
C TRP A 443 -0.39 -25.82 7.45
N ILE A 444 -1.54 -25.87 6.77
CA ILE A 444 -2.32 -27.07 6.54
C ILE A 444 -2.33 -27.40 5.05
N ARG A 445 -2.05 -28.67 4.74
CA ARG A 445 -2.08 -29.24 3.40
C ARG A 445 -3.44 -29.85 3.08
N ASP A 446 -3.56 -30.39 1.87
CA ASP A 446 -4.64 -31.29 1.47
C ASP A 446 -4.83 -32.44 2.49
N GLU A 447 -6.06 -32.96 2.58
CA GLU A 447 -6.44 -34.04 3.50
C GLU A 447 -6.19 -33.72 5.00
N ASP A 448 -6.32 -32.44 5.40
CA ASP A 448 -6.15 -31.94 6.78
C ASP A 448 -4.75 -32.19 7.40
N ASP A 449 -3.73 -32.34 6.56
CA ASP A 449 -2.37 -32.62 7.00
C ASP A 449 -1.66 -31.36 7.52
N VAL A 450 -1.68 -31.17 8.83
CA VAL A 450 -1.04 -30.03 9.52
C VAL A 450 0.48 -30.19 9.53
N ARG A 451 1.18 -29.34 8.76
CA ARG A 451 2.64 -29.32 8.66
C ARG A 451 3.31 -28.40 9.67
N PHE A 452 2.68 -27.26 9.94
CA PHE A 452 3.13 -26.31 10.95
C PHE A 452 1.94 -25.83 11.75
N ASP A 453 2.05 -25.87 13.07
CA ASP A 453 1.00 -25.40 13.98
C ASP A 453 1.56 -24.31 14.90
N ASN A 454 1.11 -23.07 14.66
CA ASN A 454 1.33 -21.92 15.52
C ASN A 454 2.82 -21.68 15.84
N VAL A 455 3.70 -21.90 14.86
CA VAL A 455 5.14 -21.72 15.04
C VAL A 455 5.45 -20.24 15.20
N ARG A 456 6.38 -19.94 16.11
CA ARG A 456 6.83 -18.58 16.42
C ARG A 456 8.29 -18.42 16.10
N GLY A 457 8.71 -17.21 15.77
CA GLY A 457 10.13 -16.91 15.66
C GLY A 457 10.81 -16.64 17.01
N LYS A 458 12.06 -16.18 16.95
CA LYS A 458 12.97 -15.97 18.08
C LYS A 458 12.88 -14.55 18.64
N GLY A 459 12.90 -14.40 19.97
CA GLY A 459 12.90 -13.10 20.64
C GLY A 459 11.50 -12.57 20.95
N SER A 460 11.39 -11.30 21.34
CA SER A 460 10.15 -10.70 21.88
C SER A 460 9.10 -10.32 20.84
N GLY A 461 9.46 -10.27 19.56
CA GLY A 461 8.57 -9.76 18.51
C GLY A 461 8.49 -8.21 18.44
N LEU A 462 8.99 -7.50 19.46
CA LEU A 462 8.94 -6.04 19.56
C LEU A 462 10.03 -5.37 18.73
N VAL A 463 9.64 -4.37 17.94
CA VAL A 463 10.52 -3.56 17.10
C VAL A 463 10.34 -2.08 17.45
N PRO A 464 11.43 -1.29 17.63
CA PRO A 464 11.32 0.15 17.82
C PRO A 464 10.53 0.79 16.68
N TYR A 465 9.62 1.70 17.03
CA TYR A 465 8.74 2.37 16.10
C TYR A 465 8.66 3.87 16.40
N THR A 466 8.60 4.68 15.35
CA THR A 466 8.33 6.11 15.44
C THR A 466 6.91 6.31 14.91
N PRO A 467 5.89 6.40 15.77
CA PRO A 467 4.54 6.70 15.32
C PRO A 467 4.48 8.08 14.68
N HIS A 468 3.76 8.20 13.56
CA HIS A 468 3.46 9.48 12.93
C HIS A 468 2.14 10.02 13.48
N THR A 469 2.03 10.11 14.80
CA THR A 469 0.84 10.60 15.52
C THR A 469 1.24 11.76 16.43
N THR A 470 2.18 12.57 15.97
CA THR A 470 2.80 13.64 16.75
C THR A 470 1.73 14.63 17.18
N GLY A 471 1.66 14.90 18.48
CA GLY A 471 0.85 15.94 19.06
C GLY A 471 1.61 16.74 20.11
N LYS A 472 0.88 17.62 20.79
CA LYS A 472 1.40 18.28 21.98
C LYS A 472 1.60 17.24 23.08
N ALA A 473 2.74 17.28 23.75
CA ALA A 473 2.97 16.41 24.90
C ALA A 473 1.91 16.65 25.97
N GLY A 474 1.27 15.57 26.45
CA GLY A 474 0.25 15.67 27.49
C GLY A 474 0.81 16.14 28.83
N LEU A 475 -0.02 16.70 29.70
CA LEU A 475 0.38 17.21 31.04
C LEU A 475 1.12 16.17 31.89
N PHE A 476 0.83 14.88 31.68
CA PHE A 476 1.43 13.76 32.41
C PHE A 476 2.47 12.99 31.59
N TYR A 477 3.11 13.62 30.59
CA TYR A 477 4.09 12.95 29.71
C TYR A 477 5.15 12.16 30.49
N ARG A 478 5.63 12.70 31.63
CA ARG A 478 6.65 12.05 32.47
C ARG A 478 6.17 10.73 33.07
N ASN A 479 4.87 10.59 33.37
CA ASN A 479 4.32 9.36 33.93
C ASN A 479 4.43 8.18 32.96
N ARG A 480 4.47 8.45 31.64
CA ARG A 480 4.66 7.40 30.64
C ARG A 480 5.97 6.66 30.88
N PHE A 481 7.09 7.34 31.06
CA PHE A 481 8.41 6.70 31.05
C PHE A 481 9.18 6.76 32.37
N ARG A 482 8.69 7.44 33.41
CA ARG A 482 9.43 7.59 34.68
C ARG A 482 9.89 6.26 35.28
N HIS A 483 9.09 5.20 35.13
CA HIS A 483 9.39 3.85 35.63
C HIS A 483 10.53 3.16 34.86
N LEU A 484 10.92 3.72 33.72
CA LEU A 484 12.02 3.24 32.89
C LEU A 484 13.28 4.09 33.07
N LEU A 485 13.26 5.22 33.79
CA LEU A 485 14.42 6.12 33.93
C LEU A 485 15.55 5.49 34.75
N ASP A 486 15.22 4.70 35.76
CA ASP A 486 16.22 3.98 36.55
C ASP A 486 16.65 2.72 35.79
N PRO A 487 17.96 2.52 35.53
CA PRO A 487 18.46 1.35 34.79
C PRO A 487 18.36 0.03 35.57
N ASN A 488 17.78 0.05 36.78
CA ASN A 488 17.73 -1.10 37.66
C ASN A 488 16.41 -1.20 38.43
N PRO A 489 15.32 -1.74 37.84
CA PRO A 489 14.35 -2.47 38.62
C PRO A 489 14.92 -3.87 38.82
N ALA A 490 15.88 -4.02 39.74
CA ALA A 490 16.26 -5.35 40.16
C ALA A 490 14.96 -6.05 40.61
N ALA A 491 14.68 -7.19 39.99
CA ALA A 491 14.20 -8.38 40.69
C ALA A 491 13.39 -8.11 41.97
N GLU A 492 12.21 -7.49 41.84
CA GLU A 492 11.22 -7.43 42.91
C GLU A 492 9.90 -8.02 42.41
N GLY A 493 9.83 -9.35 42.47
CA GLY A 493 8.72 -10.06 43.08
C GLY A 493 7.42 -10.29 42.29
N SER A 494 7.32 -11.46 41.66
CA SER A 494 6.16 -12.39 41.72
C SER A 494 6.53 -13.63 40.89
N ARG A 495 6.77 -14.81 41.47
CA ARG A 495 5.80 -15.77 42.05
C ARG A 495 4.59 -16.03 41.19
#